data_AF-A0A257H832-F1
#
_entry.id   AF-A0A257H832-F1
#
_cell.length_a   1.000
_cell.length_b   1.000
_cell.length_c   1.000
_cell.angle_alpha   90.00
_cell.angle_beta   90.00
_cell.angle_gamma   90.00
#
_symmetry.space_group_name_H-M   'P 1'
#
loop_
_entity.id
_entity.type
_entity.pdbx_description
1 polymer ?
#
loop_
_entity_poly.entity_id
_entity_poly.type
_entity_poly.pdbx_seq_one_letter_code
_entity_poly.pdbx_strand_id
1 'polypeptide(L)'
;VNGFQAGLPGTWLNPDNENFTQPMLPPDNFLRAANPTMTDYYRAWFQSVEGSGGYWVTTHFKSSAPKYRINGTPNGYVNELSAPGWGFGTAAIAPGAGGAGSLPMGTAGVAQLSNHLLMPPDGLTFKEGTAGEFFGISWMALPLTPAKAGANPVGNQSWTFFVNASNYQGPVAFYVPDVWEVLAKTYPTVTGRGLDVRPGVVKNLSMEMNSMPFFTGKDKAGVDYVRMARLSFPTDANGLSYLLTDYTVYSAAALFNPMSDWIAGGAAVSGKFGSSGTLSPQLKASTIYMWHDDIHMQSDQGLSDFVVPTAITTPKGGSAWAFQWKGAAANGVFPEYYQKQGDAFRPVRADQVPDETGLKNVNFTSNSDRFGFSGTPYVSPQSWSKPSPVSGPHTVVLNDGSTVTYSWYRFIDQPSLQGFGWTDAEKNRLQEVVEKLHSTWNNKTEFIAPPTIGDLATLDAALVVIPPQGFEIGYVPIVIRQAN
;
A
#
# COMPACT_ATOMS: atom_id res chain seq x y z
N VAL A 1 18.53 -7.28 -6.00
CA VAL A 1 19.78 -6.54 -5.67
C VAL A 1 19.76 -6.20 -4.19
N ASN A 2 20.88 -6.37 -3.46
CA ASN A 2 20.90 -6.05 -2.04
C ASN A 2 20.76 -4.54 -1.77
N GLY A 3 20.06 -4.16 -0.69
CA GLY A 3 19.84 -2.77 -0.30
C GLY A 3 18.88 -1.99 -1.21
N PHE A 4 18.28 -2.65 -2.20
CA PHE A 4 17.28 -2.03 -3.07
C PHE A 4 15.94 -1.92 -2.33
N GLN A 5 15.43 -0.68 -2.25
CA GLN A 5 14.09 -0.39 -1.78
C GLN A 5 13.41 0.56 -2.76
N ALA A 6 12.24 0.14 -3.24
CA ALA A 6 11.38 0.98 -4.04
C ALA A 6 9.91 0.65 -3.80
N GLY A 7 9.10 1.68 -3.58
CA GLY A 7 7.66 1.65 -3.74
C GLY A 7 7.31 2.07 -5.16
N LEU A 8 6.65 1.20 -5.91
CA LEU A 8 6.06 1.52 -7.21
C LEU A 8 4.92 2.55 -7.02
N PRO A 9 4.36 3.11 -8.11
CA PRO A 9 3.30 4.11 -8.03
C PRO A 9 2.20 3.73 -7.05
N GLY A 10 1.90 4.64 -6.14
CA GLY A 10 0.88 4.49 -5.11
C GLY A 10 0.27 5.82 -4.71
N THR A 11 -0.56 5.76 -3.67
CA THR A 11 -1.29 6.92 -3.14
C THR A 11 -1.13 7.00 -1.63
N TRP A 12 -1.04 8.23 -1.13
CA TRP A 12 -1.27 8.55 0.28
C TRP A 12 -2.66 9.16 0.40
N LEU A 13 -3.54 8.45 1.08
CA LEU A 13 -4.86 8.95 1.43
C LEU A 13 -4.79 9.52 2.85
N ASN A 14 -4.96 10.83 2.98
CA ASN A 14 -4.97 11.53 4.27
C ASN A 14 -6.38 12.07 4.57
N PRO A 15 -6.74 12.31 5.84
CA PRO A 15 -7.99 12.99 6.15
C PRO A 15 -7.91 14.48 5.78
N ASP A 16 -8.93 15.00 5.09
CA ASP A 16 -8.99 16.40 4.70
C ASP A 16 -9.09 17.30 5.93
N ASN A 17 -7.99 18.00 6.22
CA ASN A 17 -7.88 18.95 7.32
C ASN A 17 -7.30 20.29 6.87
N GLU A 18 -7.45 20.67 5.59
CA GLU A 18 -6.85 21.91 5.06
C GLU A 18 -7.31 23.17 5.80
N ASN A 19 -8.50 23.14 6.39
CA ASN A 19 -9.04 24.24 7.18
C ASN A 19 -8.60 24.24 8.66
N PHE A 20 -7.75 23.31 9.07
CA PHE A 20 -7.31 23.15 10.45
C PHE A 20 -5.88 23.68 10.63
N THR A 21 -5.73 24.65 11.55
CA THR A 21 -4.50 25.43 11.75
C THR A 21 -3.85 25.20 13.12
N GLN A 22 -4.07 24.02 13.69
CA GLN A 22 -3.40 23.56 14.90
C GLN A 22 -2.53 22.33 14.59
N PRO A 23 -1.40 22.13 15.28
CA PRO A 23 -0.56 20.95 15.10
C PRO A 23 -1.38 19.67 15.26
N MET A 24 -1.30 18.76 14.28
CA MET A 24 -2.01 17.48 14.33
C MET A 24 -1.25 16.37 15.07
N LEU A 25 0.03 16.59 15.36
CA LEU A 25 0.86 15.69 16.15
C LEU A 25 1.16 16.32 17.51
N PRO A 26 1.13 15.55 18.61
CA PRO A 26 1.50 16.06 19.93
C PRO A 26 3.02 16.37 19.99
N PRO A 27 3.47 17.25 20.89
CA PRO A 27 4.88 17.70 20.94
C PRO A 27 5.91 16.58 21.14
N ASP A 28 5.52 15.49 21.79
CA ASP A 28 6.34 14.32 22.09
C ASP A 28 6.37 13.28 20.96
N ASN A 29 5.57 13.45 19.90
CA ASN A 29 5.69 12.62 18.70
C ASN A 29 7.03 12.88 17.99
N PHE A 30 7.74 11.81 17.63
CA PHE A 30 9.09 11.88 17.07
C PHE A 30 9.20 12.66 15.76
N LEU A 31 8.18 12.61 14.89
CA LEU A 31 8.16 13.38 13.63
C LEU A 31 8.06 14.87 13.89
N ARG A 32 7.23 15.26 14.87
CA ARG A 32 7.12 16.66 15.32
C ARG A 32 8.37 17.13 16.04
N ALA A 33 8.94 16.30 16.90
CA ALA A 33 10.19 16.62 17.59
C ALA A 33 11.35 16.84 16.61
N ALA A 34 11.42 16.04 15.54
CA ALA A 34 12.43 16.18 14.49
C ALA A 34 12.18 17.39 13.56
N ASN A 35 10.93 17.83 13.40
CA ASN A 35 10.54 18.87 12.45
C ASN A 35 9.64 19.94 13.10
N PRO A 36 10.09 20.64 14.17
CA PRO A 36 9.22 21.43 15.04
C PRO A 36 8.51 22.61 14.36
N THR A 37 8.96 23.02 13.17
CA THR A 37 8.50 24.20 12.43
C THR A 37 7.72 23.86 11.15
N MET A 38 7.18 22.65 11.01
CA MET A 38 6.35 22.27 9.85
C MET A 38 5.15 23.21 9.68
N THR A 39 5.04 23.80 8.50
CA THR A 39 4.04 24.83 8.18
C THR A 39 2.68 24.27 7.80
N ASP A 40 2.61 22.97 7.45
CA ASP A 40 1.37 22.26 7.14
C ASP A 40 0.68 21.70 8.40
N TYR A 41 1.18 22.03 9.59
CA TYR A 41 0.69 21.52 10.87
C TYR A 41 0.70 19.98 10.98
N TYR A 42 1.62 19.32 10.26
CA TYR A 42 1.81 17.87 10.24
C TYR A 42 0.62 17.10 9.62
N ARG A 43 -0.21 17.76 8.79
CA ARG A 43 -1.39 17.14 8.16
C ARG A 43 -1.05 15.88 7.38
N ALA A 44 0.09 15.88 6.66
CA ALA A 44 0.52 14.74 5.86
C ALA A 44 0.94 13.52 6.71
N TRP A 45 1.34 13.74 7.97
CA TRP A 45 1.86 12.69 8.84
C TRP A 45 0.89 12.27 9.95
N PHE A 46 -0.17 13.04 10.19
CA PHE A 46 -1.16 12.75 11.21
C PHE A 46 -1.77 11.35 11.04
N GLN A 47 -2.37 11.11 9.87
CA GLN A 47 -2.92 9.83 9.48
C GLN A 47 -2.79 9.59 7.99
N SER A 48 -2.52 8.35 7.61
CA SER A 48 -2.52 7.93 6.22
C SER A 48 -3.05 6.51 6.04
N VAL A 49 -3.67 6.28 4.88
CA VAL A 49 -3.78 4.96 4.26
C VAL A 49 -2.92 4.96 3.01
N GLU A 50 -2.08 3.96 2.89
CA GLU A 50 -1.03 3.86 1.88
C GLU A 50 -1.03 2.47 1.27
N GLY A 51 -0.35 2.34 0.13
CA GLY A 51 -0.05 1.04 -0.45
C GLY A 51 0.46 1.15 -1.87
N SER A 52 1.39 0.26 -2.19
CA SER A 52 1.87 0.05 -3.55
C SER A 52 2.52 -1.32 -3.70
N GLY A 53 2.71 -1.72 -4.96
CA GLY A 53 3.67 -2.77 -5.29
C GLY A 53 5.07 -2.27 -4.91
N GLY A 54 5.93 -3.12 -4.37
CA GLY A 54 7.27 -2.67 -4.05
C GLY A 54 8.21 -3.76 -3.58
N TYR A 55 9.45 -3.32 -3.40
CA TYR A 55 10.52 -4.07 -2.75
C TYR A 55 10.82 -3.33 -1.46
N TRP A 56 10.26 -3.80 -0.36
CA TRP A 56 10.37 -3.14 0.94
C TRP A 56 11.48 -3.77 1.76
N VAL A 57 12.23 -2.95 2.50
CA VAL A 57 13.26 -3.45 3.43
C VAL A 57 12.68 -4.33 4.54
N THR A 58 11.42 -4.10 4.86
CA THR A 58 10.58 -4.85 5.80
C THR A 58 9.96 -6.12 5.20
N THR A 59 10.40 -6.55 4.01
CA THR A 59 9.95 -7.82 3.39
C THR A 59 10.82 -8.95 3.89
N HIS A 60 10.22 -9.93 4.56
CA HIS A 60 10.92 -11.09 5.13
C HIS A 60 11.21 -12.13 4.05
N PHE A 61 10.30 -12.35 3.11
CA PHE A 61 10.42 -13.36 2.05
C PHE A 61 10.55 -12.65 0.70
N LYS A 62 11.79 -12.38 0.29
CA LYS A 62 12.07 -11.61 -0.93
C LYS A 62 11.64 -12.39 -2.17
N SER A 63 11.09 -11.68 -3.15
CA SER A 63 10.69 -12.24 -4.45
C SER A 63 11.37 -11.46 -5.60
N SER A 64 11.43 -12.09 -6.77
CA SER A 64 11.86 -11.45 -8.02
C SER A 64 10.83 -10.48 -8.58
N ALA A 65 9.56 -10.62 -8.18
CA ALA A 65 8.49 -9.68 -8.47
C ALA A 65 8.21 -8.78 -7.26
N PRO A 66 7.76 -7.53 -7.47
CA PRO A 66 7.32 -6.67 -6.37
C PRO A 66 6.12 -7.30 -5.66
N LYS A 67 6.03 -7.14 -4.34
CA LYS A 67 4.83 -7.51 -3.57
C LYS A 67 3.96 -6.30 -3.35
N TYR A 68 2.64 -6.48 -3.39
CA TYR A 68 1.73 -5.40 -3.01
C TYR A 68 1.46 -5.43 -1.51
N ARG A 69 1.70 -4.29 -0.84
CA ARG A 69 1.41 -4.12 0.59
C ARG A 69 0.58 -2.87 0.80
N ILE A 70 -0.28 -2.90 1.80
CA ILE A 70 -0.94 -1.71 2.34
C ILE A 70 -0.23 -1.27 3.62
N ASN A 71 -0.40 -0.01 3.98
CA ASN A 71 -0.01 0.51 5.28
C ASN A 71 -1.05 1.51 5.78
N GLY A 72 -1.18 1.63 7.09
CA GLY A 72 -2.12 2.51 7.75
C GLY A 72 -1.48 3.07 9.00
N THR A 73 -1.41 4.40 9.09
CA THR A 73 -0.73 5.11 10.17
C THR A 73 -1.77 5.88 11.00
N PRO A 74 -2.28 5.35 12.11
CA PRO A 74 -3.37 6.01 12.84
C PRO A 74 -2.92 7.16 13.76
N ASN A 75 -1.62 7.24 14.08
CA ASN A 75 -1.11 8.05 15.18
C ASN A 75 0.28 8.63 14.92
N GLY A 76 0.49 9.27 13.76
CA GLY A 76 1.78 9.93 13.50
C GLY A 76 2.93 8.97 13.31
N TYR A 77 2.71 7.87 12.56
CA TYR A 77 3.68 6.80 12.29
C TYR A 77 4.26 6.11 13.54
N VAL A 78 3.66 6.30 14.72
CA VAL A 78 4.03 5.51 15.91
C VAL A 78 3.65 4.04 15.71
N ASN A 79 2.53 3.79 15.04
CA ASN A 79 2.12 2.47 14.60
C ASN A 79 1.84 2.45 13.09
N GLU A 80 2.11 1.29 12.51
CA GLU A 80 1.94 0.99 11.09
C GLU A 80 1.23 -0.35 10.97
N LEU A 81 0.06 -0.36 10.32
CA LEU A 81 -0.82 -1.51 10.20
C LEU A 81 -0.89 -1.97 8.74
N SER A 82 -0.56 -3.23 8.44
CA SER A 82 -0.30 -3.65 7.06
C SER A 82 -1.12 -4.82 6.53
N ALA A 83 -1.62 -5.68 7.42
CA ALA A 83 -2.45 -6.84 7.08
C ALA A 83 -3.33 -7.19 8.29
N PRO A 84 -4.32 -8.09 8.15
CA PRO A 84 -5.22 -8.41 9.23
C PRO A 84 -4.51 -8.88 10.51
N GLY A 85 -4.44 -7.97 11.49
CA GLY A 85 -3.80 -8.17 12.77
C GLY A 85 -2.28 -7.97 12.79
N TRP A 86 -1.65 -7.57 11.69
CA TRP A 86 -0.18 -7.48 11.57
C TRP A 86 0.30 -6.04 11.37
N GLY A 87 1.46 -5.74 11.94
CA GLY A 87 2.16 -4.47 11.69
C GLY A 87 2.90 -4.48 10.35
N PHE A 88 3.39 -3.34 9.90
CA PHE A 88 4.20 -3.25 8.68
C PHE A 88 5.60 -3.84 8.91
N GLY A 89 5.84 -5.06 8.42
CA GLY A 89 7.13 -5.75 8.59
C GLY A 89 7.43 -6.26 9.98
N THR A 90 6.44 -6.28 10.86
CA THR A 90 6.63 -6.56 12.28
C THR A 90 5.62 -7.59 12.77
N ALA A 91 5.98 -8.28 13.84
CA ALA A 91 5.08 -9.24 14.48
C ALA A 91 3.81 -8.54 14.99
N ALA A 92 2.72 -9.29 15.06
CA ALA A 92 1.50 -8.81 15.66
C ALA A 92 1.71 -8.47 17.14
N ILE A 93 1.28 -7.28 17.56
CA ILE A 93 1.32 -6.82 18.94
C ILE A 93 -0.02 -7.19 19.57
N ALA A 94 0.00 -7.88 20.71
CA ALA A 94 -1.22 -8.17 21.46
C ALA A 94 -1.79 -6.90 22.11
N PRO A 95 -3.13 -6.81 22.29
CA PRO A 95 -3.74 -5.76 23.10
C PRO A 95 -3.04 -5.56 24.45
N GLY A 96 -2.77 -4.30 24.80
CA GLY A 96 -2.13 -3.91 26.05
C GLY A 96 -0.62 -4.19 26.15
N ALA A 97 0.02 -4.76 25.11
CA ALA A 97 1.44 -5.13 25.16
C ALA A 97 2.41 -4.05 24.65
N GLY A 98 1.90 -2.88 24.24
CA GLY A 98 2.71 -1.77 23.74
C GLY A 98 3.03 -0.69 24.79
N GLY A 99 3.96 0.21 24.46
CA GLY A 99 4.35 1.34 25.32
C GLY A 99 3.44 2.56 25.23
N ALA A 100 3.81 3.64 25.91
CA ALA A 100 3.12 4.93 25.79
C ALA A 100 3.08 5.39 24.32
N GLY A 101 1.89 5.78 23.83
CA GLY A 101 1.68 6.19 22.44
C GLY A 101 1.39 5.05 21.45
N SER A 102 1.58 3.79 21.85
CA SER A 102 1.20 2.63 21.02
C SER A 102 -0.31 2.45 20.98
N LEU A 103 -0.79 1.71 19.96
CA LEU A 103 -2.16 1.22 19.90
C LEU A 103 -2.47 0.41 21.17
N PRO A 104 -3.42 0.84 22.03
CA PRO A 104 -3.84 0.06 23.20
C PRO A 104 -4.35 -1.32 22.80
N MET A 105 -4.78 -1.46 21.55
CA MET A 105 -5.30 -2.69 20.97
C MET A 105 -4.26 -3.55 20.25
N GLY A 106 -2.99 -3.19 20.35
CA GLY A 106 -1.93 -3.85 19.59
C GLY A 106 -2.08 -3.61 18.09
N THR A 107 -1.70 -4.56 17.26
CA THR A 107 -1.80 -4.45 15.78
C THR A 107 -3.19 -4.81 15.25
N ALA A 108 -4.18 -4.98 16.12
CA ALA A 108 -5.57 -5.10 15.71
C ALA A 108 -6.04 -3.76 15.12
N GLY A 109 -6.57 -3.79 13.89
CA GLY A 109 -6.97 -2.56 13.22
C GLY A 109 -7.28 -2.67 11.74
N VAL A 110 -6.73 -3.68 11.06
CA VAL A 110 -7.14 -4.07 9.71
C VAL A 110 -7.96 -5.34 9.82
N ALA A 111 -9.24 -5.32 9.46
CA ALA A 111 -10.09 -6.51 9.47
C ALA A 111 -10.15 -7.13 8.07
N GLN A 112 -9.91 -8.43 7.97
CA GLN A 112 -10.14 -9.21 6.74
C GLN A 112 -11.63 -9.16 6.42
N LEU A 113 -11.95 -8.89 5.16
CA LEU A 113 -13.32 -8.86 4.64
C LEU A 113 -13.53 -9.91 3.55
N SER A 114 -12.55 -10.19 2.70
CA SER A 114 -12.69 -11.26 1.72
C SER A 114 -12.70 -12.63 2.40
N ASN A 115 -13.63 -13.48 1.99
CA ASN A 115 -13.63 -14.92 2.26
C ASN A 115 -12.92 -15.73 1.17
N HIS A 116 -12.41 -15.10 0.11
CA HIS A 116 -11.82 -15.78 -1.06
C HIS A 116 -10.35 -15.44 -1.31
N LEU A 117 -9.79 -14.48 -0.57
CA LEU A 117 -8.41 -14.03 -0.74
C LEU A 117 -7.67 -13.99 0.60
N LEU A 118 -6.53 -14.67 0.68
CA LEU A 118 -5.58 -14.56 1.78
C LEU A 118 -4.81 -13.24 1.70
N MET A 119 -4.63 -12.62 2.85
CA MET A 119 -3.80 -11.42 3.00
C MET A 119 -2.62 -11.69 3.95
N PRO A 120 -1.50 -12.24 3.44
CA PRO A 120 -0.32 -12.50 4.25
C PRO A 120 0.37 -11.19 4.70
N PRO A 121 1.02 -11.18 5.89
CA PRO A 121 1.68 -9.99 6.42
C PRO A 121 2.85 -9.49 5.58
N ASP A 122 3.49 -10.37 4.82
CA ASP A 122 4.61 -9.99 3.95
C ASP A 122 4.19 -9.41 2.60
N GLY A 123 2.88 -9.36 2.30
CA GLY A 123 2.31 -8.77 1.09
C GLY A 123 1.79 -9.76 0.06
N LEU A 124 0.91 -9.27 -0.82
CA LEU A 124 0.34 -10.03 -1.92
C LEU A 124 1.41 -10.31 -3.00
N THR A 125 1.59 -11.57 -3.34
CA THR A 125 2.42 -12.06 -4.43
C THR A 125 1.64 -12.14 -5.74
N PHE A 126 2.37 -12.05 -6.85
CA PHE A 126 1.83 -12.19 -8.19
C PHE A 126 2.29 -13.48 -8.85
N LYS A 127 1.66 -13.85 -9.96
CA LYS A 127 2.10 -14.93 -10.83
C LYS A 127 3.56 -14.70 -11.26
N GLU A 128 4.36 -15.76 -11.26
CA GLU A 128 5.73 -15.69 -11.77
C GLU A 128 5.75 -15.20 -13.23
N GLY A 129 6.70 -14.30 -13.54
CA GLY A 129 6.84 -13.72 -14.88
C GLY A 129 5.94 -12.52 -15.18
N THR A 130 5.15 -12.02 -14.23
CA THR A 130 4.44 -10.73 -14.36
C THR A 130 5.43 -9.62 -14.75
N ALA A 131 5.15 -8.95 -15.86
CA ALA A 131 6.03 -8.00 -16.54
C ALA A 131 5.23 -6.93 -17.31
N GLY A 132 4.66 -5.97 -16.58
CA GLY A 132 3.97 -4.80 -17.15
C GLY A 132 2.45 -4.86 -17.11
N GLU A 133 1.87 -5.94 -16.60
CA GLU A 133 0.45 -6.00 -16.26
C GLU A 133 0.11 -5.11 -15.05
N PHE A 134 -1.14 -4.64 -14.99
CA PHE A 134 -1.62 -3.73 -13.95
C PHE A 134 -2.37 -4.44 -12.85
N PHE A 135 -2.06 -4.09 -11.60
CA PHE A 135 -2.88 -4.48 -10.46
C PHE A 135 -3.84 -3.33 -10.11
N GLY A 136 -5.14 -3.54 -10.30
CA GLY A 136 -6.14 -2.53 -9.99
C GLY A 136 -6.37 -2.43 -8.48
N ILE A 137 -6.38 -1.21 -7.96
CA ILE A 137 -6.61 -0.93 -6.54
C ILE A 137 -7.62 0.19 -6.37
N SER A 138 -8.37 0.16 -5.27
CA SER A 138 -9.14 1.31 -4.82
C SER A 138 -9.27 1.30 -3.30
N TRP A 139 -9.35 2.50 -2.72
CA TRP A 139 -9.75 2.72 -1.35
C TRP A 139 -11.10 3.43 -1.34
N MET A 140 -12.08 2.82 -0.69
CA MET A 140 -13.39 3.43 -0.50
C MET A 140 -13.88 3.17 0.91
N ALA A 141 -14.30 4.22 1.60
CA ALA A 141 -15.00 4.07 2.87
C ALA A 141 -16.33 3.33 2.65
N LEU A 142 -16.59 2.33 3.48
CA LEU A 142 -17.88 1.64 3.58
C LEU A 142 -18.49 1.87 4.98
N PRO A 143 -19.83 1.96 5.11
CA PRO A 143 -20.53 2.14 6.38
C PRO A 143 -20.69 0.82 7.15
N LEU A 144 -19.61 0.06 7.35
CA LEU A 144 -19.66 -1.28 7.96
C LEU A 144 -20.03 -1.23 9.45
N THR A 145 -19.55 -0.21 10.16
CA THR A 145 -19.87 0.03 11.57
C THR A 145 -20.63 1.35 11.73
N PRO A 146 -21.59 1.44 12.66
CA PRO A 146 -22.24 2.71 12.96
C PRO A 146 -21.28 3.69 13.64
N ALA A 147 -21.53 4.99 13.49
CA ALA A 147 -20.83 6.01 14.24
C ALA A 147 -21.20 5.93 15.73
N LYS A 148 -20.24 6.22 16.60
CA LYS A 148 -20.38 6.22 18.05
C LYS A 148 -20.24 7.64 18.57
N ALA A 149 -21.24 8.09 19.33
CA ALA A 149 -21.19 9.37 20.02
C ALA A 149 -20.53 9.23 21.40
N GLY A 150 -20.14 10.35 22.01
CA GLY A 150 -19.59 10.38 23.38
C GLY A 150 -18.36 11.28 23.50
N ALA A 151 -17.61 11.10 24.57
CA ALA A 151 -16.38 11.87 24.84
C ALA A 151 -15.26 11.59 23.82
N ASN A 152 -15.21 10.36 23.29
CA ASN A 152 -14.31 9.95 22.21
C ASN A 152 -15.17 9.45 21.05
N PRO A 153 -15.74 10.34 20.24
CA PRO A 153 -16.60 9.95 19.13
C PRO A 153 -15.81 9.16 18.10
N VAL A 154 -16.43 8.17 17.47
CA VAL A 154 -15.88 7.38 16.36
C VAL A 154 -16.82 7.49 15.18
N GLY A 155 -16.29 7.81 14.00
CA GLY A 155 -17.04 7.87 12.76
C GLY A 155 -17.39 6.49 12.19
N ASN A 156 -18.00 6.49 11.01
CA ASN A 156 -18.49 5.27 10.34
C ASN A 156 -17.75 4.96 9.03
N GLN A 157 -16.64 5.63 8.75
CA GLN A 157 -15.86 5.39 7.53
C GLN A 157 -14.90 4.23 7.71
N SER A 158 -15.34 3.03 7.31
CA SER A 158 -14.47 1.85 7.24
C SER A 158 -13.74 1.86 5.89
N TRP A 159 -12.56 2.47 5.84
CA TRP A 159 -11.73 2.52 4.62
C TRP A 159 -11.38 1.12 4.15
N THR A 160 -12.01 0.70 3.06
CA THR A 160 -11.98 -0.66 2.53
C THR A 160 -11.10 -0.71 1.30
N PHE A 161 -10.18 -1.69 1.30
CA PHE A 161 -9.28 -2.01 0.21
C PHE A 161 -10.00 -2.89 -0.82
N PHE A 162 -10.10 -2.42 -2.04
CA PHE A 162 -10.59 -3.17 -3.19
C PHE A 162 -9.45 -3.47 -4.15
N VAL A 163 -9.49 -4.64 -4.76
CA VAL A 163 -8.51 -5.06 -5.77
C VAL A 163 -9.21 -5.53 -7.03
N ASN A 164 -8.51 -5.43 -8.16
CA ASN A 164 -8.91 -6.00 -9.44
C ASN A 164 -7.68 -6.64 -10.10
N ALA A 165 -7.73 -7.97 -10.23
CA ALA A 165 -6.74 -8.83 -10.86
C ALA A 165 -7.46 -9.81 -11.78
N SER A 166 -6.73 -10.42 -12.72
CA SER A 166 -7.32 -11.33 -13.71
C SER A 166 -8.05 -12.53 -13.10
N ASN A 167 -7.66 -12.95 -11.90
CA ASN A 167 -8.19 -14.12 -11.17
C ASN A 167 -8.95 -13.78 -9.88
N TYR A 168 -9.06 -12.49 -9.50
CA TYR A 168 -9.81 -12.07 -8.32
C TYR A 168 -10.17 -10.58 -8.40
N GLN A 169 -11.38 -10.23 -8.00
CA GLN A 169 -11.79 -8.85 -7.81
C GLN A 169 -12.75 -8.72 -6.63
N GLY A 170 -12.60 -7.66 -5.84
CA GLY A 170 -13.53 -7.32 -4.77
C GLY A 170 -12.87 -6.69 -3.55
N PRO A 171 -13.65 -6.45 -2.48
CA PRO A 171 -13.12 -5.99 -1.21
C PRO A 171 -12.22 -7.06 -0.59
N VAL A 172 -11.15 -6.65 0.08
CA VAL A 172 -10.16 -7.55 0.70
C VAL A 172 -10.14 -7.38 2.21
N ALA A 173 -9.96 -6.15 2.68
CA ALA A 173 -9.87 -5.81 4.09
C ALA A 173 -10.28 -4.35 4.31
N PHE A 174 -10.52 -3.94 5.55
CA PHE A 174 -10.77 -2.55 5.89
C PHE A 174 -10.09 -2.14 7.19
N TYR A 175 -9.80 -0.85 7.33
CA TYR A 175 -9.42 -0.27 8.60
C TYR A 175 -10.65 -0.07 9.48
N VAL A 176 -10.61 -0.66 10.67
CA VAL A 176 -11.67 -0.50 11.68
C VAL A 176 -11.69 0.95 12.16
N PRO A 177 -12.82 1.68 12.10
CA PRO A 177 -12.84 3.12 12.39
C PRO A 177 -12.22 3.54 13.72
N ASP A 178 -12.38 2.71 14.77
CA ASP A 178 -11.83 2.95 16.11
C ASP A 178 -10.31 3.17 16.15
N VAL A 179 -9.55 2.68 15.15
CA VAL A 179 -8.08 2.88 15.11
C VAL A 179 -7.70 4.34 14.87
N TRP A 180 -8.52 5.07 14.12
CA TRP A 180 -8.26 6.46 13.76
C TRP A 180 -8.45 7.41 14.95
N GLU A 181 -9.11 6.98 16.01
CA GLU A 181 -9.37 7.80 17.20
C GLU A 181 -8.36 7.56 18.33
N VAL A 182 -7.35 6.70 18.12
CA VAL A 182 -6.36 6.37 19.15
C VAL A 182 -5.56 7.60 19.57
N LEU A 183 -5.12 8.44 18.63
CA LEU A 183 -4.35 9.64 18.98
C LEU A 183 -5.21 10.69 19.70
N ALA A 184 -6.50 10.81 19.34
CA ALA A 184 -7.42 11.76 19.96
C ALA A 184 -7.63 11.50 21.47
N LYS A 185 -7.49 10.24 21.92
CA LYS A 185 -7.60 9.85 23.34
C LYS A 185 -6.52 10.48 24.21
N THR A 186 -5.32 10.70 23.67
CA THR A 186 -4.18 11.31 24.39
C THR A 186 -3.88 12.73 23.94
N TYR A 187 -4.38 13.14 22.77
CA TYR A 187 -4.23 14.47 22.20
C TYR A 187 -5.58 15.01 21.66
N PRO A 188 -6.48 15.52 22.53
CA PRO A 188 -7.84 15.91 22.14
C PRO A 188 -7.94 17.02 21.08
N THR A 189 -6.84 17.71 20.77
CA THR A 189 -6.77 18.68 19.67
C THR A 189 -7.22 18.09 18.33
N VAL A 190 -7.02 16.79 18.11
CA VAL A 190 -7.37 16.11 16.84
C VAL A 190 -8.69 15.34 16.86
N THR A 191 -9.50 15.45 17.91
CA THR A 191 -10.82 14.79 17.97
C THR A 191 -11.69 15.15 16.75
N GLY A 192 -12.24 14.14 16.07
CA GLY A 192 -13.07 14.31 14.87
C GLY A 192 -12.31 14.79 13.64
N ARG A 193 -10.98 14.67 13.64
CA ARG A 193 -10.11 15.00 12.50
C ARG A 193 -9.61 13.77 11.75
N GLY A 194 -9.94 12.58 12.23
CA GLY A 194 -9.49 11.31 11.69
C GLY A 194 -10.17 10.87 10.40
N LEU A 195 -9.60 9.84 9.77
CA LEU A 195 -10.12 9.19 8.56
C LEU A 195 -11.46 8.46 8.77
N ASP A 196 -11.85 8.18 10.00
CA ASP A 196 -13.17 7.67 10.34
C ASP A 196 -14.30 8.69 10.12
N VAL A 197 -14.00 9.99 10.13
CA VAL A 197 -14.98 11.10 10.02
C VAL A 197 -14.73 12.02 8.83
N ARG A 198 -13.47 12.35 8.51
CA ARG A 198 -13.13 13.32 7.47
C ARG A 198 -13.08 12.66 6.09
N PRO A 199 -13.47 13.35 5.01
CA PRO A 199 -13.21 12.87 3.65
C PRO A 199 -11.72 12.57 3.46
N GLY A 200 -11.43 11.49 2.74
CA GLY A 200 -10.07 11.16 2.36
C GLY A 200 -9.65 11.97 1.13
N VAL A 201 -8.42 12.48 1.14
CA VAL A 201 -7.81 13.22 0.03
C VAL A 201 -6.50 12.58 -0.38
N VAL A 202 -6.29 12.47 -1.69
CA VAL A 202 -5.01 12.09 -2.31
C VAL A 202 -4.46 13.34 -2.99
N LYS A 203 -3.35 13.85 -2.47
CA LYS A 203 -2.75 15.10 -2.98
C LYS A 203 -1.87 14.85 -4.20
N ASN A 204 -1.09 13.78 -4.17
CA ASN A 204 -0.14 13.42 -5.21
C ASN A 204 -0.17 11.92 -5.44
N LEU A 205 0.10 11.53 -6.68
CA LEU A 205 0.54 10.18 -7.02
C LEU A 205 2.06 10.19 -6.94
N SER A 206 2.65 9.21 -6.24
CA SER A 206 4.10 9.17 -6.07
C SER A 206 4.61 7.75 -6.28
N MET A 207 5.85 7.68 -6.77
CA MET A 207 6.68 6.49 -6.79
C MET A 207 7.90 6.81 -5.93
N GLU A 208 8.21 5.95 -4.98
CA GLU A 208 9.27 6.18 -4.00
C GLU A 208 10.47 5.27 -4.31
N MET A 209 11.64 5.87 -4.49
CA MET A 209 12.90 5.13 -4.65
C MET A 209 13.79 5.40 -3.43
N ASN A 210 13.46 4.78 -2.29
CA ASN A 210 14.12 5.09 -1.01
C ASN A 210 15.61 4.69 -0.97
N SER A 211 15.96 3.55 -1.55
CA SER A 211 17.35 3.08 -1.53
C SER A 211 17.71 2.39 -2.83
N MET A 212 18.60 3.04 -3.59
CA MET A 212 19.14 2.53 -4.84
C MET A 212 20.60 2.14 -4.65
N PRO A 213 20.99 0.88 -4.86
CA PRO A 213 22.38 0.47 -4.77
C PRO A 213 23.20 1.15 -5.87
N PHE A 214 24.37 1.69 -5.51
CA PHE A 214 25.31 2.30 -6.44
C PHE A 214 26.76 2.04 -6.01
N PHE A 215 27.68 2.24 -6.95
CA PHE A 215 29.12 2.29 -6.72
C PHE A 215 29.66 3.65 -7.15
N THR A 216 30.72 4.12 -6.50
CA THR A 216 31.43 5.34 -6.87
C THR A 216 32.85 5.03 -7.35
N GLY A 217 33.39 5.89 -8.21
CA GLY A 217 34.76 5.79 -8.71
C GLY A 217 35.26 7.15 -9.16
N LYS A 218 36.57 7.35 -9.21
CA LYS A 218 37.20 8.59 -9.69
C LYS A 218 38.05 8.34 -10.91
N ASP A 219 38.09 9.29 -11.83
CA ASP A 219 39.08 9.28 -12.92
C ASP A 219 40.43 9.85 -12.47
N LYS A 220 41.42 9.88 -13.38
CA LYS A 220 42.77 10.43 -13.11
C LYS A 220 42.79 11.92 -12.76
N ALA A 221 41.77 12.68 -13.17
CA ALA A 221 41.62 14.09 -12.83
C ALA A 221 40.90 14.29 -11.49
N GLY A 222 40.46 13.19 -10.84
CA GLY A 222 39.75 13.21 -9.56
C GLY A 222 38.24 13.45 -9.69
N VAL A 223 37.69 13.45 -10.90
CA VAL A 223 36.25 13.64 -11.15
C VAL A 223 35.49 12.41 -10.70
N ASP A 224 34.41 12.63 -9.95
CA ASP A 224 33.54 11.56 -9.44
C ASP A 224 32.62 11.01 -10.53
N TYR A 225 32.49 9.69 -10.52
CA TYR A 225 31.51 8.94 -11.30
C TYR A 225 30.71 8.03 -10.38
N VAL A 226 29.46 7.78 -10.77
CA VAL A 226 28.55 6.86 -10.09
C VAL A 226 28.08 5.82 -11.11
N ARG A 227 28.02 4.55 -10.70
CA ARG A 227 27.26 3.52 -11.39
C ARG A 227 26.09 3.08 -10.52
N MET A 228 24.86 3.26 -11.01
CA MET A 228 23.65 2.77 -10.36
C MET A 228 23.33 1.34 -10.77
N ALA A 229 22.62 0.63 -9.90
CA ALA A 229 21.96 -0.62 -10.28
C ALA A 229 20.99 -0.35 -11.43
N ARG A 230 21.03 -1.20 -12.46
CA ARG A 230 20.15 -1.10 -13.63
C ARG A 230 18.69 -1.09 -13.20
N LEU A 231 17.97 -0.05 -13.61
CA LEU A 231 16.53 0.09 -13.41
C LEU A 231 15.84 0.07 -14.78
N SER A 232 14.95 -0.90 -14.96
CA SER A 232 14.22 -1.11 -16.22
C SER A 232 12.73 -1.22 -15.99
N PHE A 233 11.95 -0.66 -16.91
CA PHE A 233 10.50 -0.73 -16.93
C PHE A 233 10.02 -1.38 -18.22
N PRO A 234 8.93 -2.16 -18.20
CA PRO A 234 8.26 -2.61 -19.43
C PRO A 234 7.90 -1.41 -20.30
N THR A 235 8.23 -1.46 -21.59
CA THR A 235 8.06 -0.34 -22.52
C THR A 235 7.37 -0.80 -23.80
N ASP A 236 6.39 -0.01 -24.26
CA ASP A 236 5.68 -0.27 -25.50
C ASP A 236 6.50 0.13 -26.75
N ALA A 237 5.94 -0.12 -27.94
CA ALA A 237 6.58 0.24 -29.21
C ALA A 237 6.76 1.76 -29.41
N ASN A 238 6.11 2.61 -28.62
CA ASN A 238 6.21 4.06 -28.66
C ASN A 238 7.22 4.63 -27.65
N GLY A 239 7.93 3.75 -26.92
CA GLY A 239 8.84 4.19 -25.88
C GLY A 239 8.12 4.65 -24.61
N LEU A 240 6.90 4.18 -24.34
CA LEU A 240 6.16 4.49 -23.11
C LEU A 240 6.22 3.34 -22.12
N SER A 241 6.56 3.66 -20.87
CA SER A 241 6.31 2.77 -19.72
C SER A 241 5.19 3.35 -18.88
N TYR A 242 4.04 2.68 -18.93
CA TYR A 242 2.90 3.07 -18.12
C TYR A 242 3.14 2.69 -16.65
N LEU A 243 2.96 3.67 -15.77
CA LEU A 243 3.23 3.54 -14.33
C LEU A 243 1.92 3.37 -13.56
N LEU A 244 0.93 4.17 -13.90
CA LEU A 244 -0.42 4.11 -13.36
C LEU A 244 -1.40 4.50 -14.46
N THR A 245 -2.52 3.80 -14.55
CA THR A 245 -3.63 4.08 -15.48
C THR A 245 -4.95 4.21 -14.73
N ASP A 246 -5.91 4.90 -15.35
CA ASP A 246 -7.30 4.99 -14.93
C ASP A 246 -7.50 5.60 -13.53
N TYR A 247 -6.65 6.57 -13.17
CA TYR A 247 -6.78 7.25 -11.89
C TYR A 247 -8.16 7.90 -11.75
N THR A 248 -8.85 7.49 -10.70
CA THR A 248 -10.25 7.84 -10.45
C THR A 248 -10.43 8.12 -8.97
N VAL A 249 -11.13 9.21 -8.66
CA VAL A 249 -11.53 9.55 -7.29
C VAL A 249 -13.03 9.36 -7.13
N TYR A 250 -13.43 8.89 -5.96
CA TYR A 250 -14.83 8.56 -5.65
C TYR A 250 -15.35 9.42 -4.50
N SER A 251 -16.58 9.90 -4.64
CA SER A 251 -17.35 10.48 -3.53
C SER A 251 -18.21 9.40 -2.86
N ALA A 252 -18.83 9.74 -1.72
CA ALA A 252 -19.73 8.84 -1.01
C ALA A 252 -20.88 8.31 -1.89
N ALA A 253 -21.31 9.07 -2.91
CA ALA A 253 -22.36 8.66 -3.84
C ALA A 253 -21.97 7.44 -4.70
N ALA A 254 -20.68 7.14 -4.88
CA ALA A 254 -20.23 6.03 -5.69
C ALA A 254 -20.55 4.66 -5.07
N LEU A 255 -20.52 4.54 -3.73
CA LEU A 255 -20.78 3.25 -3.07
C LEU A 255 -21.22 3.39 -1.60
N PHE A 256 -20.70 4.35 -0.85
CA PHE A 256 -21.00 4.52 0.58
C PHE A 256 -22.49 4.81 0.84
N ASN A 257 -23.08 5.76 0.12
CA ASN A 257 -24.50 6.11 0.28
C ASN A 257 -25.42 4.96 -0.14
N PRO A 258 -25.27 4.37 -1.35
CA PRO A 258 -26.06 3.19 -1.71
C PRO A 258 -25.95 2.04 -0.70
N MET A 259 -24.75 1.80 -0.17
CA MET A 259 -24.54 0.75 0.82
C MET A 259 -25.20 1.09 2.16
N SER A 260 -25.19 2.36 2.57
CA SER A 260 -25.92 2.82 3.77
C SER A 260 -27.41 2.53 3.65
N ASP A 261 -28.00 2.84 2.49
CA ASP A 261 -29.42 2.59 2.21
C ASP A 261 -29.73 1.08 2.23
N TRP A 262 -28.86 0.25 1.66
CA TRP A 262 -29.03 -1.20 1.69
C TRP A 262 -28.95 -1.79 3.10
N ILE A 263 -27.98 -1.34 3.90
CA ILE A 263 -27.86 -1.77 5.31
C ILE A 263 -29.12 -1.39 6.09
N ALA A 264 -29.72 -0.23 5.79
CA ALA A 264 -30.97 0.23 6.38
C ALA A 264 -32.25 -0.50 5.89
N GLY A 265 -32.11 -1.52 5.02
CA GLY A 265 -33.22 -2.33 4.50
C GLY A 265 -33.67 -1.96 3.09
N GLY A 266 -32.94 -1.07 2.40
CA GLY A 266 -33.14 -0.76 0.99
C GLY A 266 -32.72 -1.88 0.04
N ALA A 267 -32.72 -1.59 -1.26
CA ALA A 267 -32.35 -2.54 -2.30
C ALA A 267 -30.85 -2.93 -2.22
N ALA A 268 -30.55 -4.16 -2.61
CA ALA A 268 -29.17 -4.65 -2.64
C ALA A 268 -28.30 -3.85 -3.61
N VAL A 269 -27.09 -3.48 -3.19
CA VAL A 269 -26.13 -2.80 -4.06
C VAL A 269 -25.31 -3.82 -4.83
N SER A 270 -25.08 -3.54 -6.11
CA SER A 270 -24.32 -4.43 -6.99
C SER A 270 -22.85 -4.58 -6.60
N GLY A 271 -22.29 -3.61 -5.86
CA GLY A 271 -20.85 -3.52 -5.55
C GLY A 271 -20.06 -2.67 -6.56
N LYS A 272 -20.64 -2.37 -7.73
CA LYS A 272 -20.00 -1.51 -8.74
C LYS A 272 -19.94 -0.06 -8.29
N PHE A 273 -18.78 0.59 -8.44
CA PHE A 273 -18.67 2.03 -8.19
C PHE A 273 -19.58 2.82 -9.15
N GLY A 274 -20.49 3.61 -8.58
CA GLY A 274 -21.48 4.37 -9.31
C GLY A 274 -20.91 5.61 -10.01
N SER A 275 -21.33 5.85 -11.25
CA SER A 275 -20.87 6.98 -12.06
C SER A 275 -21.23 8.35 -11.46
N SER A 276 -22.32 8.45 -10.71
CA SER A 276 -22.77 9.70 -10.05
C SER A 276 -21.79 10.24 -8.99
N GLY A 277 -20.92 9.37 -8.46
CA GLY A 277 -19.87 9.74 -7.50
C GLY A 277 -18.46 9.58 -8.04
N THR A 278 -18.28 9.44 -9.35
CA THR A 278 -17.00 9.12 -9.98
C THR A 278 -16.43 10.34 -10.70
N LEU A 279 -15.14 10.62 -10.50
CA LEU A 279 -14.41 11.67 -11.22
C LEU A 279 -13.03 11.14 -11.65
N SER A 280 -12.69 11.31 -12.92
CA SER A 280 -11.34 11.05 -13.44
C SER A 280 -10.60 12.38 -13.60
N PRO A 281 -9.72 12.75 -12.65
CA PRO A 281 -9.03 14.03 -12.71
C PRO A 281 -7.98 14.02 -13.82
N GLN A 282 -7.69 15.22 -14.35
CA GLN A 282 -6.59 15.42 -15.27
C GLN A 282 -5.27 15.32 -14.50
N LEU A 283 -4.36 14.48 -15.01
CA LEU A 283 -3.05 14.28 -14.41
C LEU A 283 -2.05 15.29 -14.98
N LYS A 284 -1.10 15.69 -14.14
CA LYS A 284 0.12 16.38 -14.55
C LYS A 284 1.31 15.64 -13.97
N ALA A 285 2.29 15.34 -14.80
CA ALA A 285 3.53 14.73 -14.36
C ALA A 285 4.55 15.81 -13.97
N SER A 286 5.20 15.61 -12.83
CA SER A 286 6.33 16.42 -12.37
C SER A 286 7.65 15.81 -12.86
N THR A 287 8.76 16.53 -12.67
CA THR A 287 10.11 16.06 -12.98
C THR A 287 10.57 14.92 -12.06
N ILE A 288 11.51 14.11 -12.55
CA ILE A 288 12.21 13.07 -11.77
C ILE A 288 13.29 13.71 -10.90
N TYR A 289 13.33 13.23 -9.66
CA TYR A 289 14.19 13.67 -8.58
C TYR A 289 14.71 12.44 -7.83
N MET A 290 15.99 12.10 -8.00
CA MET A 290 16.67 11.02 -7.27
C MET A 290 17.86 11.58 -6.50
N TRP A 291 17.90 11.33 -5.19
CA TRP A 291 18.84 11.98 -4.28
C TRP A 291 19.41 10.97 -3.28
N HIS A 292 20.72 11.03 -3.07
CA HIS A 292 21.40 10.33 -1.97
C HIS A 292 22.61 11.14 -1.53
N ASP A 293 22.57 11.74 -0.33
CA ASP A 293 23.59 12.68 0.14
C ASP A 293 23.89 13.76 -0.91
N ASP A 294 25.13 13.82 -1.41
CA ASP A 294 25.60 14.77 -2.43
C ASP A 294 25.37 14.28 -3.88
N ILE A 295 24.72 13.13 -4.07
CA ILE A 295 24.45 12.53 -5.38
C ILE A 295 23.05 12.90 -5.82
N HIS A 296 22.95 13.90 -6.69
CA HIS A 296 21.66 14.38 -7.19
C HIS A 296 21.52 14.10 -8.69
N MET A 297 20.47 13.37 -9.06
CA MET A 297 20.15 12.99 -10.44
C MET A 297 18.73 13.45 -10.75
N GLN A 298 18.63 14.46 -11.61
CA GLN A 298 17.39 15.23 -11.77
C GLN A 298 17.10 15.51 -13.24
N SER A 299 15.83 15.70 -13.57
CA SER A 299 15.40 15.94 -14.96
C SER A 299 16.06 17.16 -15.60
N ASP A 300 16.21 18.25 -14.83
CA ASP A 300 16.85 19.50 -15.24
C ASP A 300 18.39 19.44 -15.26
N GLN A 301 18.97 18.31 -14.86
CA GLN A 301 20.41 18.02 -14.93
C GLN A 301 20.76 16.97 -16.01
N GLY A 302 19.97 16.94 -17.09
CA GLY A 302 20.22 16.10 -18.27
C GLY A 302 19.53 14.74 -18.27
N LEU A 303 18.88 14.33 -17.18
CA LEU A 303 18.11 13.07 -17.16
C LEU A 303 16.92 13.12 -18.14
N SER A 304 16.36 14.30 -18.38
CA SER A 304 15.24 14.51 -19.33
C SER A 304 15.59 14.25 -20.80
N ASP A 305 16.88 14.11 -21.14
CA ASP A 305 17.32 13.68 -22.47
C ASP A 305 17.08 12.19 -22.71
N PHE A 306 16.90 11.41 -21.62
CA PHE A 306 16.71 9.96 -21.66
C PHE A 306 15.29 9.56 -21.30
N VAL A 307 14.68 10.24 -20.33
CA VAL A 307 13.36 9.89 -19.81
C VAL A 307 12.61 11.11 -19.27
N VAL A 308 11.34 11.24 -19.65
CA VAL A 308 10.46 12.32 -19.20
C VAL A 308 9.17 11.73 -18.62
N PRO A 309 8.80 12.04 -17.37
CA PRO A 309 7.47 11.72 -16.86
C PRO A 309 6.41 12.49 -17.66
N THR A 310 5.36 11.80 -18.07
CA THR A 310 4.28 12.38 -18.87
C THR A 310 2.92 11.91 -18.35
N ALA A 311 1.92 12.77 -18.51
CA ALA A 311 0.53 12.43 -18.32
C ALA A 311 -0.12 12.35 -19.71
N ILE A 312 -0.78 11.23 -20.02
CA ILE A 312 -1.37 10.98 -21.33
C ILE A 312 -2.78 10.43 -21.21
N THR A 313 -3.56 10.59 -22.28
CA THR A 313 -4.84 9.90 -22.43
C THR A 313 -4.57 8.52 -23.04
N THR A 314 -5.14 7.47 -22.46
CA THR A 314 -5.03 6.11 -22.97
C THR A 314 -5.89 5.93 -24.24
N PRO A 315 -5.66 4.88 -25.04
CA PRO A 315 -6.43 4.64 -26.27
C PRO A 315 -7.95 4.52 -26.07
N LYS A 316 -8.41 4.08 -24.89
CA LYS A 316 -9.84 4.00 -24.54
C LYS A 316 -10.33 5.17 -23.69
N GLY A 317 -9.59 6.27 -23.60
CA GLY A 317 -10.03 7.53 -23.00
C GLY A 317 -9.80 7.68 -21.50
N GLY A 318 -9.03 6.79 -20.86
CA GLY A 318 -8.58 6.93 -19.47
C GLY A 318 -7.39 7.86 -19.33
N SER A 319 -7.01 8.20 -18.10
CA SER A 319 -5.78 8.96 -17.81
C SER A 319 -4.65 8.03 -17.39
N ALA A 320 -3.42 8.33 -17.81
CA ALA A 320 -2.26 7.57 -17.39
C ALA A 320 -1.08 8.48 -17.04
N TRP A 321 -0.33 8.07 -16.02
CA TRP A 321 1.02 8.56 -15.76
C TRP A 321 2.01 7.53 -16.32
N ALA A 322 2.94 8.00 -17.14
CA ALA A 322 3.93 7.16 -17.81
C ALA A 322 5.32 7.82 -17.82
N PHE A 323 6.34 7.02 -18.08
CA PHE A 323 7.63 7.50 -18.57
C PHE A 323 7.66 7.48 -20.09
N GLN A 324 8.02 8.59 -20.71
CA GLN A 324 8.40 8.67 -22.11
C GLN A 324 9.92 8.55 -22.21
N TRP A 325 10.38 7.44 -22.77
CA TRP A 325 11.77 7.17 -23.04
C TRP A 325 12.23 7.80 -24.36
N LYS A 326 13.50 8.16 -24.43
CA LYS A 326 14.13 8.86 -25.57
C LYS A 326 15.44 8.21 -25.98
N GLY A 327 15.78 8.33 -27.27
CA GLY A 327 17.10 7.98 -27.80
C GLY A 327 17.56 6.57 -27.39
N ALA A 328 18.76 6.48 -26.81
CA ALA A 328 19.37 5.22 -26.39
C ALA A 328 18.65 4.54 -25.20
N ALA A 329 17.75 5.22 -24.49
CA ALA A 329 16.95 4.68 -23.39
C ALA A 329 15.55 4.21 -23.83
N ALA A 330 15.23 4.26 -25.13
CA ALA A 330 13.90 3.93 -25.67
C ALA A 330 13.39 2.52 -25.32
N ASN A 331 14.26 1.63 -24.85
CA ASN A 331 13.90 0.29 -24.38
C ASN A 331 13.55 0.21 -22.88
N GLY A 332 13.32 1.35 -22.22
CA GLY A 332 12.80 1.36 -20.86
C GLY A 332 13.83 1.38 -19.75
N VAL A 333 15.07 1.79 -20.04
CA VAL A 333 16.21 1.60 -19.13
C VAL A 333 16.77 2.96 -18.71
N PHE A 334 16.80 3.22 -17.40
CA PHE A 334 17.48 4.40 -16.86
C PHE A 334 18.98 4.35 -17.18
N PRO A 335 19.64 5.51 -17.38
CA PRO A 335 21.09 5.56 -17.46
C PRO A 335 21.73 4.87 -16.24
N GLU A 336 22.76 4.04 -16.48
CA GLU A 336 23.46 3.33 -15.39
C GLU A 336 24.67 4.13 -14.87
N TYR A 337 25.24 5.02 -15.69
CA TYR A 337 26.46 5.75 -15.37
C TYR A 337 26.23 7.25 -15.34
N TYR A 338 26.82 7.90 -14.34
CA TYR A 338 26.73 9.34 -14.16
C TYR A 338 28.10 9.93 -13.82
N GLN A 339 28.37 11.13 -14.33
CA GLN A 339 29.57 11.92 -14.05
C GLN A 339 29.19 13.15 -13.22
N LYS A 340 29.97 13.47 -12.20
CA LYS A 340 29.82 14.72 -11.45
C LYS A 340 30.21 15.93 -12.30
N GLN A 341 29.28 16.88 -12.45
CA GLN A 341 29.48 18.15 -13.14
C GLN A 341 28.92 19.28 -12.26
N GLY A 342 29.83 20.03 -11.62
CA GLY A 342 29.44 20.96 -10.55
C GLY A 342 28.84 20.20 -9.37
N ASP A 343 27.63 20.58 -8.98
CA ASP A 343 26.92 19.99 -7.84
C ASP A 343 25.98 18.83 -8.22
N ALA A 344 25.90 18.46 -9.51
CA ALA A 344 24.98 17.44 -10.00
C ALA A 344 25.70 16.25 -10.66
N PHE A 345 25.03 15.10 -10.69
CA PHE A 345 25.47 13.92 -11.44
C PHE A 345 24.67 13.79 -12.73
N ARG A 346 25.37 13.88 -13.87
CA ARG A 346 24.74 13.85 -15.20
C ARG A 346 24.94 12.51 -15.89
N PRO A 347 23.92 11.97 -16.58
CA PRO A 347 24.06 10.73 -17.34
C PRO A 347 25.23 10.77 -18.32
N VAL A 348 26.01 9.69 -18.38
CA VAL A 348 27.10 9.52 -19.33
C VAL A 348 27.03 8.13 -19.95
N ARG A 349 27.44 7.98 -21.21
CA ARG A 349 27.42 6.67 -21.86
C ARG A 349 28.50 5.77 -21.27
N ALA A 350 28.24 4.46 -21.21
CA ALA A 350 29.18 3.49 -20.64
C ALA A 350 30.56 3.49 -21.32
N ASP A 351 30.63 3.77 -22.63
CA ASP A 351 31.87 3.86 -23.42
C ASP A 351 32.68 5.13 -23.11
N GLN A 352 32.07 6.15 -22.50
CA GLN A 352 32.70 7.39 -22.07
C GLN A 352 33.19 7.35 -20.62
N VAL A 353 32.89 6.29 -19.87
CA VAL A 353 33.38 6.12 -18.50
C VAL A 353 34.84 5.64 -18.53
N PRO A 354 35.79 6.34 -17.91
CA PRO A 354 37.20 5.92 -17.89
C PRO A 354 37.39 4.58 -17.15
N ASP A 355 38.27 3.71 -17.66
CA ASP A 355 38.49 2.37 -17.09
C ASP A 355 39.08 2.44 -15.68
N GLU A 356 39.89 3.46 -15.39
CA GLU A 356 40.47 3.72 -14.07
C GLU A 356 39.44 3.96 -12.96
N THR A 357 38.20 4.32 -13.31
CA THR A 357 37.12 4.45 -12.32
C THR A 357 36.77 3.10 -11.68
N GLY A 358 37.11 1.98 -12.33
CA GLY A 358 36.75 0.63 -11.90
C GLY A 358 35.27 0.27 -12.07
N LEU A 359 34.41 1.24 -12.42
CA LEU A 359 32.95 1.08 -12.43
C LEU A 359 32.44 0.07 -13.46
N LYS A 360 33.17 -0.18 -14.54
CA LYS A 360 32.80 -1.21 -15.53
C LYS A 360 32.93 -2.64 -15.00
N ASN A 361 33.71 -2.83 -13.93
CA ASN A 361 34.06 -4.14 -13.39
C ASN A 361 33.29 -4.49 -12.10
N VAL A 362 32.51 -3.56 -11.55
CA VAL A 362 31.68 -3.83 -10.36
C VAL A 362 30.44 -4.64 -10.71
N ASN A 363 29.95 -5.42 -9.74
CA ASN A 363 28.74 -6.23 -9.86
C ASN A 363 27.80 -5.98 -8.68
N PHE A 364 26.51 -5.83 -8.98
CA PHE A 364 25.47 -5.73 -7.99
C PHE A 364 25.07 -7.13 -7.49
N THR A 365 25.53 -7.51 -6.30
CA THR A 365 25.27 -8.83 -5.73
C THR A 365 23.91 -8.94 -5.02
N SER A 366 23.41 -10.17 -4.87
CA SER A 366 22.11 -10.46 -4.26
C SER A 366 22.14 -10.80 -2.76
N ASN A 367 23.30 -10.77 -2.08
CA ASN A 367 23.42 -11.35 -0.73
C ASN A 367 23.70 -10.34 0.41
N SER A 368 23.25 -10.77 1.60
CA SER A 368 23.22 -10.19 2.96
C SER A 368 22.25 -9.05 3.22
N ASP A 369 21.17 -9.37 3.93
CA ASP A 369 20.12 -8.44 4.33
C ASP A 369 20.65 -7.31 5.23
N ARG A 370 20.48 -6.05 4.82
CA ARG A 370 20.95 -4.87 5.57
C ARG A 370 20.16 -4.65 6.87
N PHE A 371 18.92 -5.16 6.95
CA PHE A 371 17.96 -4.83 8.00
C PHE A 371 17.52 -6.01 8.86
N GLY A 372 17.97 -7.24 8.58
CA GLY A 372 17.73 -8.43 9.42
C GLY A 372 16.30 -9.00 9.40
N PHE A 373 15.47 -8.62 8.43
CA PHE A 373 14.12 -9.16 8.25
C PHE A 373 14.08 -10.46 7.44
N SER A 374 15.08 -10.69 6.60
CA SER A 374 15.11 -11.80 5.64
C SER A 374 14.98 -13.16 6.33
N GLY A 375 13.95 -13.92 5.94
CA GLY A 375 13.64 -15.25 6.45
C GLY A 375 13.04 -15.28 7.85
N THR A 376 12.86 -14.12 8.51
CA THR A 376 12.23 -14.07 9.84
C THR A 376 10.76 -14.49 9.71
N PRO A 377 10.28 -15.48 10.49
CA PRO A 377 8.89 -15.90 10.39
C PRO A 377 7.94 -14.88 11.01
N TYR A 378 6.77 -14.70 10.42
CA TYR A 378 5.63 -14.08 11.11
C TYR A 378 4.92 -15.15 11.92
N VAL A 379 4.71 -14.94 13.22
CA VAL A 379 4.01 -15.88 14.12
C VAL A 379 2.99 -15.12 14.97
N SER A 380 1.72 -15.52 14.90
CA SER A 380 0.66 -14.85 15.63
C SER A 380 0.82 -15.05 17.14
N PRO A 381 0.48 -14.07 17.98
CA PRO A 381 0.49 -14.24 19.42
C PRO A 381 -0.60 -15.23 19.87
N GLN A 382 -0.38 -15.88 21.02
CA GLN A 382 -1.32 -16.86 21.57
C GLN A 382 -2.73 -16.29 21.80
N SER A 383 -2.86 -14.97 22.01
CA SER A 383 -4.15 -14.30 22.19
C SER A 383 -5.10 -14.49 21.01
N TRP A 384 -4.60 -14.77 19.80
CA TRP A 384 -5.43 -15.02 18.61
C TRP A 384 -6.18 -16.35 18.63
N SER A 385 -5.90 -17.20 19.62
CA SER A 385 -6.71 -18.39 19.91
C SER A 385 -7.99 -18.06 20.69
N LYS A 386 -8.23 -16.78 21.03
CA LYS A 386 -9.40 -16.30 21.78
C LYS A 386 -9.96 -15.01 21.17
N PRO A 387 -11.09 -15.05 20.45
CA PRO A 387 -11.89 -16.24 20.13
C PRO A 387 -11.12 -17.27 19.28
N SER A 388 -11.49 -18.54 19.38
CA SER A 388 -10.82 -19.62 18.63
C SER A 388 -11.28 -19.65 17.17
N PRO A 389 -10.41 -20.02 16.22
CA PRO A 389 -10.83 -20.29 14.85
C PRO A 389 -11.85 -21.43 14.81
N VAL A 390 -12.72 -21.41 13.80
CA VAL A 390 -13.72 -22.46 13.55
C VAL A 390 -13.17 -23.61 12.71
N SER A 391 -12.05 -23.41 12.00
CA SER A 391 -11.34 -24.45 11.24
C SER A 391 -9.89 -24.06 10.96
N GLY A 392 -9.05 -25.05 10.70
CA GLY A 392 -7.62 -24.92 10.44
C GLY A 392 -6.77 -25.59 11.52
N PRO A 393 -5.44 -25.43 11.46
CA PRO A 393 -4.71 -24.65 10.44
C PRO A 393 -4.72 -25.30 9.06
N HIS A 394 -4.69 -24.47 8.02
CA HIS A 394 -4.50 -24.81 6.60
C HIS A 394 -3.20 -24.18 6.11
N THR A 395 -2.60 -24.72 5.04
CA THR A 395 -1.34 -24.21 4.50
C THR A 395 -1.36 -24.06 2.99
N VAL A 396 -0.69 -23.03 2.50
CA VAL A 396 -0.36 -22.82 1.07
C VAL A 396 1.09 -22.37 0.94
N VAL A 397 1.70 -22.61 -0.22
CA VAL A 397 3.05 -22.13 -0.54
C VAL A 397 2.92 -21.07 -1.62
N LEU A 398 3.50 -19.88 -1.38
CA LEU A 398 3.48 -18.75 -2.30
C LEU A 398 4.67 -18.79 -3.26
N ASN A 399 4.59 -18.03 -4.34
CA ASN A 399 5.62 -17.89 -5.38
C ASN A 399 6.93 -17.26 -4.86
N ASP A 400 6.93 -16.65 -3.68
CA ASP A 400 8.14 -16.18 -2.99
C ASP A 400 8.87 -17.30 -2.21
N GLY A 401 8.32 -18.52 -2.25
CA GLY A 401 8.83 -19.71 -1.55
C GLY A 401 8.33 -19.86 -0.11
N SER A 402 7.61 -18.88 0.43
CA SER A 402 7.12 -18.93 1.81
C SER A 402 5.85 -19.76 1.95
N THR A 403 5.75 -20.47 3.06
CA THR A 403 4.55 -21.18 3.49
C THR A 403 3.69 -20.26 4.37
N VAL A 404 2.47 -20.00 3.92
CA VAL A 404 1.43 -19.30 4.68
C VAL A 404 0.56 -20.33 5.39
N THR A 405 0.39 -20.16 6.70
CA THR A 405 -0.55 -20.92 7.53
C THR A 405 -1.72 -20.03 7.92
N TYR A 406 -2.95 -20.47 7.69
CA TYR A 406 -4.17 -19.70 7.96
C TYR A 406 -5.26 -20.56 8.59
N SER A 407 -6.20 -19.90 9.27
CA SER A 407 -7.37 -20.53 9.88
C SER A 407 -8.63 -19.74 9.55
N TRP A 408 -9.78 -20.42 9.53
CA TRP A 408 -11.07 -19.78 9.32
C TRP A 408 -11.63 -19.29 10.64
N TYR A 409 -12.12 -18.06 10.64
CA TYR A 409 -12.82 -17.46 11.76
C TYR A 409 -14.23 -17.09 11.31
N ARG A 410 -15.20 -17.18 12.23
CA ARG A 410 -16.41 -16.36 12.08
C ARG A 410 -15.96 -14.91 12.01
N PHE A 411 -16.56 -14.12 11.12
CA PHE A 411 -16.03 -12.80 10.78
C PHE A 411 -15.75 -11.92 12.01
N ILE A 412 -16.67 -11.87 12.98
CA ILE A 412 -16.51 -11.06 14.22
C ILE A 412 -15.52 -11.62 15.24
N ASP A 413 -15.10 -12.87 15.07
CA ASP A 413 -14.18 -13.57 15.95
C ASP A 413 -12.73 -13.41 15.50
N GLN A 414 -12.49 -12.79 14.34
CA GLN A 414 -11.15 -12.53 13.85
C GLN A 414 -10.36 -11.64 14.85
N PRO A 415 -9.04 -11.83 14.97
CA PRO A 415 -8.22 -11.12 15.95
C PRO A 415 -8.29 -9.60 15.81
N SER A 416 -8.40 -9.10 14.59
CA SER A 416 -8.42 -7.67 14.28
C SER A 416 -9.63 -6.91 14.81
N LEU A 417 -10.70 -7.60 15.20
CA LEU A 417 -11.90 -7.00 15.78
C LEU A 417 -11.95 -7.12 17.30
N GLN A 418 -10.89 -7.67 17.90
CA GLN A 418 -10.88 -7.90 19.34
C GLN A 418 -10.35 -6.70 20.12
N GLY A 419 -11.01 -6.48 21.25
CA GLY A 419 -10.58 -5.57 22.30
C GLY A 419 -10.99 -4.09 22.11
N PHE A 420 -11.66 -3.69 21.03
CA PHE A 420 -12.25 -2.35 20.92
C PHE A 420 -13.36 -2.04 21.95
N GLY A 421 -13.63 -2.95 22.88
CA GLY A 421 -14.72 -2.81 23.87
C GLY A 421 -16.10 -2.87 23.25
N TRP A 422 -16.23 -3.43 22.04
CA TRP A 422 -17.51 -3.57 21.36
C TRP A 422 -18.42 -4.56 22.10
N THR A 423 -19.68 -4.17 22.22
CA THR A 423 -20.77 -5.00 22.73
C THR A 423 -21.10 -6.15 21.77
N ASP A 424 -21.74 -7.19 22.27
CA ASP A 424 -22.23 -8.29 21.43
C ASP A 424 -23.20 -7.81 20.36
N ALA A 425 -24.01 -6.79 20.66
CA ALA A 425 -24.94 -6.19 19.69
C ALA A 425 -24.20 -5.51 18.53
N GLU A 426 -23.13 -4.76 18.81
CA GLU A 426 -22.29 -4.13 17.77
C GLU A 426 -21.61 -5.19 16.90
N LYS A 427 -21.05 -6.23 17.52
CA LYS A 427 -20.44 -7.35 16.79
C LYS A 427 -21.47 -8.06 15.91
N ASN A 428 -22.60 -8.48 16.47
CA ASN A 428 -23.63 -9.20 15.71
C ASN A 428 -24.19 -8.37 14.55
N ARG A 429 -24.36 -7.05 14.71
CA ARG A 429 -24.73 -6.17 13.59
C ARG A 429 -23.70 -6.20 12.47
N LEU A 430 -22.41 -6.11 12.79
CA LEU A 430 -21.35 -6.18 11.78
C LEU A 430 -21.32 -7.55 11.10
N GLN A 431 -21.52 -8.64 11.86
CA GLN A 431 -21.67 -9.98 11.30
C GLN A 431 -22.79 -10.03 10.25
N GLU A 432 -23.98 -9.52 10.57
CA GLU A 432 -25.13 -9.49 9.65
C GLU A 432 -24.83 -8.69 8.37
N VAL A 433 -24.12 -7.55 8.49
CA VAL A 433 -23.69 -6.76 7.33
C VAL A 433 -22.77 -7.59 6.44
N VAL A 434 -21.80 -8.29 7.02
CA VAL A 434 -20.85 -9.13 6.26
C VAL A 434 -21.54 -10.32 5.62
N GLU A 435 -22.48 -10.95 6.31
CA GLU A 435 -23.27 -12.04 5.74
C GLU A 435 -24.10 -11.57 4.53
N LYS A 436 -24.66 -10.36 4.58
CA LYS A 436 -25.30 -9.72 3.40
C LYS A 436 -24.30 -9.49 2.26
N LEU A 437 -23.09 -9.04 2.57
CA LEU A 437 -22.04 -8.84 1.56
C LEU A 437 -21.64 -10.17 0.90
N HIS A 438 -21.28 -11.19 1.67
CA HIS A 438 -20.80 -12.47 1.15
C HIS A 438 -21.89 -13.22 0.37
N SER A 439 -23.17 -13.05 0.72
CA SER A 439 -24.28 -13.66 -0.02
C SER A 439 -24.61 -12.96 -1.33
N THR A 440 -24.24 -11.68 -1.48
CA THR A 440 -24.63 -10.86 -2.64
C THR A 440 -23.47 -10.64 -3.60
N TRP A 441 -22.28 -10.31 -3.08
CA TRP A 441 -21.08 -10.05 -3.84
C TRP A 441 -20.32 -11.36 -4.06
N ASN A 442 -20.12 -11.73 -5.33
CA ASN A 442 -19.49 -12.97 -5.72
C ASN A 442 -18.40 -12.74 -6.77
N ASN A 443 -17.79 -13.82 -7.26
CA ASN A 443 -16.70 -13.78 -8.25
C ASN A 443 -17.07 -13.16 -9.60
N LYS A 444 -18.35 -12.87 -9.87
CA LYS A 444 -18.82 -12.16 -11.08
C LYS A 444 -19.11 -10.69 -10.82
N THR A 445 -19.03 -10.23 -9.56
CA THR A 445 -19.29 -8.84 -9.23
C THR A 445 -18.19 -7.94 -9.80
N GLU A 446 -18.58 -6.97 -10.61
CA GLU A 446 -17.69 -5.95 -11.11
C GLU A 446 -17.60 -4.80 -10.11
N PHE A 447 -16.43 -4.57 -9.53
CA PHE A 447 -16.19 -3.44 -8.62
C PHE A 447 -15.49 -2.31 -9.38
N ILE A 448 -14.20 -2.51 -9.68
CA ILE A 448 -13.34 -1.54 -10.38
C ILE A 448 -13.51 -1.78 -11.88
N ALA A 449 -13.60 -0.69 -12.65
CA ALA A 449 -13.64 -0.80 -14.11
C ALA A 449 -12.35 -1.48 -14.65
N PRO A 450 -12.42 -2.23 -15.75
CA PRO A 450 -11.22 -2.78 -16.39
C PRO A 450 -10.31 -1.65 -16.90
N PRO A 451 -8.98 -1.89 -16.98
CA PRO A 451 -8.04 -0.87 -17.42
C PRO A 451 -8.29 -0.48 -18.88
N THR A 452 -8.07 0.81 -19.18
CA THR A 452 -8.24 1.34 -20.54
C THR A 452 -7.05 1.03 -21.44
N ILE A 453 -5.95 0.55 -20.88
CA ILE A 453 -4.76 0.05 -21.58
C ILE A 453 -4.06 -1.07 -20.78
N GLY A 454 -3.43 -2.00 -21.50
CA GLY A 454 -2.75 -3.14 -20.91
C GLY A 454 -3.69 -4.19 -20.32
N ASP A 455 -3.10 -5.20 -19.68
CA ASP A 455 -3.80 -6.33 -19.10
C ASP A 455 -3.71 -6.30 -17.57
N LEU A 456 -4.66 -6.97 -16.91
CA LEU A 456 -4.64 -7.13 -15.46
C LEU A 456 -3.59 -8.15 -15.02
N ALA A 457 -2.84 -7.81 -13.99
CA ALA A 457 -1.92 -8.73 -13.33
C ALA A 457 -2.71 -9.90 -12.73
N THR A 458 -2.06 -11.06 -12.65
CA THR A 458 -2.61 -12.25 -12.01
C THR A 458 -2.01 -12.38 -10.63
N LEU A 459 -2.85 -12.43 -9.59
CA LEU A 459 -2.39 -12.74 -8.25
C LEU A 459 -1.85 -14.17 -8.21
N ASP A 460 -0.92 -14.44 -7.31
CA ASP A 460 -0.51 -15.80 -7.00
C ASP A 460 -1.73 -16.66 -6.68
N ALA A 461 -1.88 -17.78 -7.40
CA ALA A 461 -3.05 -18.65 -7.28
C ALA A 461 -3.21 -19.21 -5.85
N ALA A 462 -2.09 -19.37 -5.12
CA ALA A 462 -2.10 -19.83 -3.74
C ALA A 462 -2.78 -18.83 -2.76
N LEU A 463 -2.89 -17.55 -3.13
CA LEU A 463 -3.61 -16.55 -2.33
C LEU A 463 -5.13 -16.67 -2.47
N VAL A 464 -5.62 -17.19 -3.61
CA VAL A 464 -7.05 -17.30 -3.88
C VAL A 464 -7.56 -18.62 -3.33
N VAL A 465 -8.36 -18.56 -2.27
CA VAL A 465 -8.86 -19.73 -1.55
C VAL A 465 -10.34 -19.96 -1.80
N ILE A 466 -10.74 -21.23 -1.69
CA ILE A 466 -12.14 -21.63 -1.76
C ILE A 466 -12.62 -21.83 -0.31
N PRO A 467 -13.66 -21.11 0.13
CA PRO A 467 -14.29 -21.38 1.41
C PRO A 467 -14.70 -22.84 1.54
N PRO A 468 -14.39 -23.51 2.67
CA PRO A 468 -14.98 -24.80 3.00
C PRO A 468 -16.51 -24.71 2.99
N GLN A 469 -17.16 -25.84 2.77
CA GLN A 469 -18.62 -25.92 2.81
C GLN A 469 -19.16 -25.38 4.14
N GLY A 470 -20.08 -24.42 4.06
CA GLY A 470 -20.69 -23.74 5.20
C GLY A 470 -19.99 -22.44 5.61
N PHE A 471 -18.83 -22.12 5.02
CA PHE A 471 -18.05 -20.90 5.32
C PHE A 471 -18.13 -19.84 4.21
N GLU A 472 -18.97 -20.06 3.21
CA GLU A 472 -19.17 -19.14 2.09
C GLU A 472 -19.74 -17.78 2.56
N ILE A 473 -20.42 -17.73 3.71
CA ILE A 473 -21.11 -16.54 4.21
C ILE A 473 -20.73 -16.28 5.66
N GLY A 474 -20.21 -15.09 5.97
CA GLY A 474 -19.93 -14.66 7.35
C GLY A 474 -18.64 -15.21 7.99
N TYR A 475 -17.76 -15.84 7.21
CA TYR A 475 -16.46 -16.36 7.66
C TYR A 475 -15.33 -15.81 6.80
N VAL A 476 -14.14 -15.70 7.37
CA VAL A 476 -12.94 -15.21 6.69
C VAL A 476 -11.70 -16.03 7.04
N PRO A 477 -10.75 -16.20 6.10
CA PRO A 477 -9.47 -16.81 6.38
C PRO A 477 -8.48 -15.77 6.96
N ILE A 478 -7.86 -16.10 8.09
CA ILE A 478 -6.87 -15.25 8.75
C ILE A 478 -5.51 -15.94 8.74
N VAL A 479 -4.50 -15.26 8.20
CA VAL A 479 -3.11 -15.73 8.22
C VAL A 479 -2.55 -15.62 9.64
N ILE A 480 -2.17 -16.76 10.22
CA ILE A 480 -1.65 -16.87 11.58
C ILE A 480 -0.14 -17.10 11.62
N ARG A 481 0.47 -17.53 10.51
CA ARG A 481 1.92 -17.69 10.37
C ARG A 481 2.36 -17.59 8.91
N GLN A 482 3.57 -17.06 8.68
CA GLN A 482 4.26 -17.13 7.39
C GLN A 482 5.76 -17.39 7.61
N ALA A 483 6.33 -18.40 6.96
CA ALA A 483 7.72 -18.81 7.13
C ALA A 483 8.25 -19.59 5.91
N ASN A 484 9.57 -19.69 5.77
CA ASN A 484 10.22 -20.60 4.82
C ASN A 484 10.52 -21.96 5.46
#